data_AF-G7CE55-F1
#
_entry.id   AF-G7CE55-F1
#
_cell.length_a   1.000
_cell.length_b   1.000
_cell.length_c   1.000
_cell.angle_alpha   90.00
_cell.angle_beta   90.00
_cell.angle_gamma   90.00
#
_symmetry.space_group_name_H-M   'P 1'
#
loop_
_entity.id
_entity.type
_entity.pdbx_description
1 polymer ?
#
loop_
_entity_poly.entity_id
_entity_poly.type
_entity_poly.pdbx_seq_one_letter_code
_entity_poly.pdbx_strand_id
1 'polypeptide(L)'
;MFSGISEMRRHLQEELDRLPDGMSPMDRIIAAVEIHLRHELELSDYATASIRNSGQIPDHLRSRQKKESTAYNRIWRKLLADARAEGQLRDDLDDQIAQALVLGALNWAAEWWDPRRISLDAIVANAQVVVRNGLSPRSGSNSPRSRGKATRRTPGSASR
;
A
#
# COMPACT_ATOMS: atom_id res chain seq x y z
N MET A 1 -12.47 -22.46 7.90
CA MET A 1 -12.47 -20.99 7.75
C MET A 1 -11.52 -20.33 8.75
N PHE A 2 -10.23 -20.65 8.64
CA PHE A 2 -9.19 -20.08 9.53
C PHE A 2 -7.93 -19.62 8.78
N SER A 3 -7.87 -19.87 7.47
CA SER A 3 -6.63 -19.77 6.70
C SER A 3 -6.44 -18.45 5.97
N GLY A 4 -7.51 -17.74 5.54
CA GLY A 4 -7.40 -16.62 4.58
C GLY A 4 -6.28 -15.61 4.85
N ILE A 5 -6.33 -14.89 5.98
CA ILE A 5 -5.31 -13.84 6.26
C ILE A 5 -3.94 -14.41 6.66
N SER A 6 -3.89 -15.57 7.32
CA SER A 6 -2.63 -16.22 7.70
C SER A 6 -1.91 -16.78 6.47
N GLU A 7 -2.68 -17.31 5.53
CA GLU A 7 -2.25 -17.88 4.25
C GLU A 7 -1.81 -16.77 3.31
N MET A 8 -2.62 -15.71 3.18
CA MET A 8 -2.25 -14.48 2.45
C MET A 8 -0.95 -13.88 2.99
N ARG A 9 -0.80 -13.73 4.31
CA ARG A 9 0.44 -13.22 4.91
C ARG A 9 1.64 -14.11 4.58
N ARG A 10 1.50 -15.42 4.74
CA ARG A 10 2.59 -16.37 4.49
C ARG A 10 2.97 -16.34 3.01
N HIS A 11 2.00 -16.44 2.12
CA HIS A 11 2.21 -16.40 0.68
C HIS A 11 2.88 -15.09 0.24
N LEU A 12 2.36 -13.94 0.71
CA LEU A 12 2.97 -12.65 0.43
C LEU A 12 4.43 -12.58 0.89
N GLN A 13 4.74 -13.05 2.10
CA GLN A 13 6.11 -13.06 2.59
C GLN A 13 7.02 -13.98 1.76
N GLU A 14 6.56 -15.20 1.47
CA GLU A 14 7.33 -16.19 0.69
C GLU A 14 7.66 -15.69 -0.72
N GLU A 15 6.69 -15.06 -1.40
CA GLU A 15 6.92 -14.50 -2.74
C GLU A 15 7.83 -13.26 -2.70
N LEU A 16 7.67 -12.39 -1.69
CA LEU A 16 8.57 -11.24 -1.50
C LEU A 16 10.01 -11.65 -1.22
N ASP A 17 10.21 -12.77 -0.50
CA ASP A 17 11.55 -13.31 -0.20
C ASP A 17 12.21 -13.97 -1.43
N ARG A 18 11.44 -14.29 -2.49
CA ARG A 18 11.93 -14.83 -3.76
C ARG A 18 12.24 -13.76 -4.81
N LEU A 19 11.86 -12.50 -4.56
CA LEU A 19 12.14 -11.43 -5.51
C LEU A 19 13.66 -11.23 -5.67
N PRO A 20 14.13 -10.88 -6.88
CA PRO A 20 15.53 -10.56 -7.09
C PRO A 20 16.06 -9.46 -6.15
N ASP A 21 17.29 -9.65 -5.69
CA ASP A 21 18.02 -8.62 -4.94
C ASP A 21 18.21 -7.36 -5.81
N GLY A 22 18.23 -6.19 -5.15
CA GLY A 22 18.47 -4.90 -5.80
C GLY A 22 17.26 -4.29 -6.52
N MET A 23 16.09 -4.91 -6.43
CA MET A 23 14.83 -4.31 -6.89
C MET A 23 14.53 -3.03 -6.08
N SER A 24 14.09 -1.97 -6.76
CA SER A 24 13.71 -0.72 -6.08
C SER A 24 12.56 -0.97 -5.08
N PRO A 25 12.50 -0.28 -3.95
CA PRO A 25 11.37 -0.39 -3.02
C PRO A 25 10.01 -0.17 -3.68
N MET A 26 9.90 0.78 -4.62
CA MET A 26 8.68 0.98 -5.40
C MET A 26 8.32 -0.27 -6.21
N ASP A 27 9.26 -0.87 -6.93
CA ASP A 27 8.99 -2.09 -7.68
C ASP A 27 8.62 -3.27 -6.77
N ARG A 28 9.18 -3.35 -5.56
CA ARG A 28 8.76 -4.32 -4.55
C ARG A 28 7.32 -4.10 -4.06
N ILE A 29 6.87 -2.85 -3.93
CA ILE A 29 5.45 -2.52 -3.65
C ILE A 29 4.57 -3.00 -4.82
N ILE A 30 4.98 -2.75 -6.06
CA ILE A 30 4.23 -3.14 -7.26
C ILE A 30 4.16 -4.66 -7.42
N ALA A 31 5.23 -5.38 -7.07
CA ALA A 31 5.22 -6.83 -6.97
C ALA A 31 4.27 -7.32 -5.85
N ALA A 32 4.28 -6.68 -4.67
CA ALA A 32 3.37 -7.01 -3.57
C ALA A 32 1.88 -6.87 -3.96
N VAL A 33 1.54 -5.84 -4.76
CA VAL A 33 0.18 -5.65 -5.31
C VAL A 33 -0.23 -6.84 -6.17
N GLU A 34 0.64 -7.30 -7.07
CA GLU A 34 0.38 -8.47 -7.92
C GLU A 34 0.22 -9.75 -7.11
N ILE A 35 1.18 -10.04 -6.23
CA ILE A 35 1.15 -11.24 -5.36
C ILE A 35 -0.15 -11.29 -4.58
N HIS A 36 -0.54 -10.16 -3.98
CA HIS A 36 -1.77 -10.06 -3.19
C HIS A 36 -3.02 -10.29 -4.04
N LEU A 37 -3.17 -9.59 -5.18
CA LEU A 37 -4.37 -9.73 -6.02
C LEU A 37 -4.49 -11.10 -6.66
N ARG A 38 -3.38 -11.69 -7.14
CA ARG A 38 -3.42 -13.05 -7.69
C ARG A 38 -3.88 -14.03 -6.63
N HIS A 39 -3.28 -13.98 -5.43
CA HIS A 39 -3.70 -14.86 -4.34
C HIS A 39 -5.16 -14.62 -3.93
N GLU A 40 -5.59 -13.36 -3.82
CA GLU A 40 -6.95 -13.02 -3.39
C GLU A 40 -8.02 -13.43 -4.41
N LEU A 41 -7.77 -13.20 -5.70
CA LEU A 41 -8.73 -13.41 -6.78
C LEU A 41 -8.69 -14.83 -7.35
N GLU A 42 -7.54 -15.51 -7.36
CA GLU A 42 -7.46 -16.94 -7.73
C GLU A 42 -8.07 -17.83 -6.64
N LEU A 43 -8.04 -17.40 -5.37
CA LEU A 43 -8.79 -18.01 -4.29
C LEU A 43 -10.28 -17.64 -4.31
N SER A 44 -10.83 -17.00 -5.36
CA SER A 44 -12.24 -16.56 -5.36
C SER A 44 -13.28 -17.70 -5.35
N ASP A 45 -12.90 -18.95 -5.63
CA ASP A 45 -13.74 -20.13 -5.31
C ASP A 45 -13.85 -20.36 -3.77
N TYR A 46 -12.87 -19.88 -3.01
CA TYR A 46 -12.79 -19.92 -1.54
C TYR A 46 -13.34 -18.65 -0.85
N ALA A 47 -13.17 -17.46 -1.46
CA ALA A 47 -13.63 -16.18 -0.90
C ALA A 47 -15.17 -16.08 -0.82
N THR A 48 -15.88 -16.60 -1.84
CA THR A 48 -17.35 -16.62 -1.88
C THR A 48 -17.98 -17.38 -0.70
N ALA A 49 -17.30 -18.42 -0.19
CA ALA A 49 -17.75 -19.18 0.98
C ALA A 49 -17.33 -18.54 2.32
N SER A 50 -16.16 -17.90 2.38
CA SER A 50 -15.61 -17.31 3.60
C SER A 50 -16.34 -16.02 4.03
N ILE A 51 -16.80 -15.19 3.08
CA ILE A 51 -17.53 -13.94 3.38
C ILE A 51 -18.89 -14.25 4.03
N ARG A 52 -19.61 -15.27 3.54
CA ARG A 52 -20.93 -15.68 4.05
C ARG A 52 -20.95 -16.18 5.51
N ASN A 53 -19.80 -16.53 6.08
CA ASN A 53 -19.73 -17.16 7.40
C ASN A 53 -18.90 -16.37 8.44
N SER A 54 -18.49 -15.15 8.10
CA SER A 54 -17.68 -14.27 8.95
C SER A 54 -18.38 -13.83 10.25
N GLY A 55 -19.71 -13.95 10.33
CA GLY A 55 -20.53 -13.56 11.48
C GLY A 55 -20.52 -14.50 12.70
N GLN A 56 -19.87 -15.67 12.65
CA GLN A 56 -19.93 -16.70 13.70
C GLN A 56 -18.58 -17.01 14.37
N ILE A 57 -17.66 -16.05 14.48
CA ILE A 57 -16.28 -16.32 14.94
C ILE A 57 -16.18 -16.26 16.49
N PRO A 58 -15.72 -17.34 17.17
CA PRO A 58 -15.41 -17.35 18.61
C PRO A 58 -14.30 -16.37 19.04
N ASP A 59 -14.33 -15.89 20.29
CA ASP A 59 -13.44 -14.82 20.78
C ASP A 59 -11.94 -15.14 20.75
N HIS A 60 -11.55 -16.38 21.09
CA HIS A 60 -10.15 -16.82 21.03
C HIS A 60 -9.60 -16.79 19.60
N LEU A 61 -10.49 -16.95 18.61
CA LEU A 61 -10.16 -16.90 17.19
C LEU A 61 -9.97 -15.46 16.69
N ARG A 62 -10.73 -14.48 17.24
CA ARG A 62 -10.53 -13.05 16.96
C ARG A 62 -9.12 -12.59 17.34
N SER A 63 -8.60 -13.08 18.47
CA SER A 63 -7.26 -12.70 18.94
C SER A 63 -6.14 -13.19 18.00
N ARG A 64 -6.24 -14.42 17.49
CA ARG A 64 -5.28 -14.96 16.50
C ARG A 64 -5.40 -14.23 15.16
N GLN A 65 -6.62 -13.99 14.68
CA GLN A 65 -6.85 -13.22 13.45
C GLN A 65 -6.28 -11.80 13.54
N LYS A 66 -6.44 -11.13 14.67
CA LYS A 66 -5.85 -9.80 14.92
C LYS A 66 -4.32 -9.84 14.85
N LYS A 67 -3.69 -10.87 15.42
CA LYS A 67 -2.23 -11.06 15.32
C LYS A 67 -1.77 -11.24 13.87
N GLU A 68 -2.42 -12.10 13.10
CA GLU A 68 -2.09 -12.32 11.68
C GLU A 68 -2.32 -11.05 10.84
N SER A 69 -3.43 -10.35 11.07
CA SER A 69 -3.73 -9.07 10.40
C SER A 69 -2.67 -8.01 10.75
N THR A 70 -2.21 -7.97 12.00
CA THR A 70 -1.15 -7.06 12.44
C THR A 70 0.18 -7.40 11.76
N ALA A 71 0.51 -8.68 11.62
CA ALA A 71 1.72 -9.13 10.97
C ALA A 71 1.69 -8.86 9.45
N TYR A 72 0.56 -9.13 8.78
CA TYR A 72 0.34 -8.76 7.39
C TYR A 72 0.50 -7.25 7.16
N ASN A 73 -0.15 -6.42 7.98
CA ASN A 73 -0.01 -4.96 7.89
C ASN A 73 1.42 -4.46 8.13
N ARG A 74 2.24 -5.22 8.87
CA ARG A 74 3.65 -4.88 9.11
C ARG A 74 4.50 -5.07 7.85
N ILE A 75 4.20 -6.08 7.03
CA ILE A 75 4.87 -6.30 5.73
C ILE A 75 4.67 -5.06 4.86
N TRP A 76 3.42 -4.65 4.66
CA TRP A 76 3.08 -3.45 3.88
C TRP A 76 3.71 -2.18 4.44
N ARG A 77 3.66 -1.99 5.76
CA ARG A 77 4.30 -0.85 6.41
C ARG A 77 5.79 -0.78 6.13
N LYS A 78 6.48 -1.92 6.15
CA LYS A 78 7.90 -2.00 5.83
C LYS A 78 8.15 -1.62 4.38
N LEU A 79 7.37 -2.13 3.43
CA LEU A 79 7.49 -1.80 2.02
C LEU A 79 7.36 -0.29 1.76
N LEU A 80 6.35 0.36 2.36
CA LEU A 80 6.17 1.81 2.23
C LEU A 80 7.30 2.58 2.92
N ALA A 81 7.73 2.15 4.11
CA ALA A 81 8.83 2.81 4.82
C ALA A 81 10.16 2.74 4.04
N ASP A 82 10.46 1.59 3.42
CA ASP A 82 11.65 1.41 2.57
C ASP A 82 11.58 2.35 1.36
N ALA A 83 10.42 2.48 0.71
CA ALA A 83 10.22 3.42 -0.40
C ALA A 83 10.30 4.90 0.03
N ARG A 84 9.80 5.25 1.23
CA ARG A 84 9.94 6.60 1.79
C ARG A 84 11.40 6.95 2.05
N ALA A 85 12.17 6.01 2.60
CA ALA A 85 13.58 6.19 2.91
C ALA A 85 14.42 6.46 1.66
N GLU A 86 14.04 5.89 0.51
CA GLU A 86 14.68 6.13 -0.78
C GLU A 86 14.11 7.31 -1.57
N GLY A 87 13.17 8.08 -1.00
CA GLY A 87 12.54 9.22 -1.68
C GLY A 87 11.66 8.82 -2.87
N GLN A 88 11.21 7.56 -2.91
CA GLN A 88 10.35 7.01 -3.96
C GLN A 88 8.85 7.15 -3.64
N LEU A 89 8.51 7.71 -2.48
CA LEU A 89 7.14 8.14 -2.16
C LEU A 89 7.03 9.65 -2.25
N ARG A 90 5.89 10.14 -2.75
CA ARG A 90 5.53 11.54 -2.66
C ARG A 90 5.45 12.00 -1.20
N ASP A 91 5.91 13.22 -0.95
CA ASP A 91 6.12 13.77 0.39
C ASP A 91 4.82 14.24 1.07
N ASP A 92 3.80 14.56 0.28
CA ASP A 92 2.47 15.00 0.70
C ASP A 92 1.51 13.87 1.10
N LEU A 93 1.96 12.62 1.12
CA LEU A 93 1.20 11.49 1.67
C LEU A 93 1.63 11.13 3.09
N ASP A 94 0.63 10.80 3.91
CA ASP A 94 0.81 10.06 5.15
C ASP A 94 0.88 8.56 4.83
N ASP A 95 1.95 7.90 5.28
CA ASP A 95 2.24 6.51 4.92
C ASP A 95 1.17 5.54 5.47
N GLN A 96 0.57 5.82 6.63
CA GLN A 96 -0.47 4.96 7.22
C GLN A 96 -1.79 5.08 6.46
N ILE A 97 -2.18 6.30 6.09
CA ILE A 97 -3.38 6.54 5.29
C ILE A 97 -3.21 5.95 3.88
N ALA A 98 -2.04 6.15 3.26
CA ALA A 98 -1.72 5.58 1.95
C ALA A 98 -1.80 4.04 1.98
N GLN A 99 -1.19 3.41 2.99
CA GLN A 99 -1.28 1.96 3.18
C GLN A 99 -2.75 1.50 3.30
N ALA A 100 -3.55 2.18 4.12
CA ALA A 100 -4.95 1.81 4.33
C ALA A 100 -5.78 1.93 3.05
N LEU A 101 -5.56 2.98 2.25
CA LEU A 101 -6.25 3.19 0.97
C LEU A 101 -5.85 2.14 -0.08
N VAL A 102 -4.56 1.83 -0.19
CA VAL A 102 -4.08 0.78 -1.10
C VAL A 102 -4.70 -0.56 -0.72
N LEU A 103 -4.57 -1.00 0.54
CA LEU A 103 -5.12 -2.27 0.98
C LEU A 103 -6.65 -2.31 0.87
N GLY A 104 -7.34 -1.22 1.16
CA GLY A 104 -8.79 -1.12 1.00
C GLY A 104 -9.21 -1.32 -0.46
N ALA A 105 -8.51 -0.70 -1.40
CA ALA A 105 -8.78 -0.84 -2.82
C ALA A 105 -8.52 -2.27 -3.33
N LEU A 106 -7.42 -2.89 -2.90
CA LEU A 106 -7.09 -4.26 -3.31
C LEU A 106 -8.10 -5.27 -2.76
N ASN A 107 -8.40 -5.23 -1.46
CA ASN A 107 -9.38 -6.14 -0.86
C ASN A 107 -10.78 -5.98 -1.48
N TRP A 108 -11.18 -4.75 -1.81
CA TRP A 108 -12.48 -4.49 -2.45
C TRP A 108 -12.56 -5.05 -3.88
N ALA A 109 -11.43 -5.33 -4.54
CA ALA A 109 -11.40 -5.94 -5.87
C ALA A 109 -12.16 -7.27 -5.93
N ALA A 110 -12.06 -8.09 -4.88
CA ALA A 110 -12.73 -9.38 -4.78
C ALA A 110 -14.27 -9.28 -4.79
N GLU A 111 -14.83 -8.13 -4.43
CA GLU A 111 -16.28 -7.93 -4.35
C GLU A 111 -16.93 -7.66 -5.72
N TRP A 112 -16.17 -7.16 -6.69
CA TRP A 112 -16.70 -6.74 -7.99
C TRP A 112 -16.01 -7.37 -9.20
N TRP A 113 -14.84 -7.98 -9.03
CA TRP A 113 -14.12 -8.62 -10.14
C TRP A 113 -14.86 -9.86 -10.64
N ASP A 114 -15.00 -9.98 -11.97
CA ASP A 114 -15.59 -11.14 -12.65
C ASP A 114 -14.59 -11.68 -13.68
N PRO A 115 -14.04 -12.89 -13.50
CA PRO A 115 -13.06 -13.48 -14.43
C PRO A 115 -13.59 -13.66 -15.85
N ARG A 116 -14.92 -13.69 -16.04
CA ARG A 116 -15.54 -13.80 -17.37
C ARG A 116 -15.50 -12.48 -18.14
N ARG A 117 -15.33 -11.36 -17.44
CA ARG A 117 -15.35 -10.00 -18.01
C ARG A 117 -13.97 -9.36 -18.06
N ILE A 118 -13.18 -9.56 -17.01
CA ILE A 118 -11.88 -8.92 -16.84
C ILE A 118 -10.88 -10.02 -16.47
N SER A 119 -9.82 -10.19 -17.27
CA SER A 119 -8.78 -11.17 -16.95
C SER A 119 -8.02 -10.76 -15.68
N LEU A 120 -7.44 -11.75 -15.00
CA LEU A 120 -6.61 -11.51 -13.82
C LEU A 120 -5.44 -10.56 -14.13
N ASP A 121 -4.77 -10.78 -15.27
CA ASP A 121 -3.65 -9.93 -15.68
C ASP A 121 -4.08 -8.47 -15.92
N ALA A 122 -5.29 -8.26 -16.47
CA ALA A 122 -5.79 -6.92 -16.71
C ALA A 122 -6.06 -6.16 -15.40
N ILE A 123 -6.68 -6.80 -14.39
CA ILE A 123 -6.91 -6.15 -13.10
C ILE A 123 -5.61 -5.91 -12.34
N VAL A 124 -4.67 -6.86 -12.37
CA VAL A 124 -3.33 -6.71 -11.77
C VAL A 124 -2.60 -5.53 -12.40
N ALA A 125 -2.52 -5.46 -13.72
CA ALA A 125 -1.84 -4.37 -14.42
C ALA A 125 -2.46 -3.00 -14.11
N ASN A 126 -3.79 -2.91 -14.05
CA ASN A 126 -4.46 -1.65 -13.69
C ASN A 126 -4.20 -1.25 -12.23
N ALA A 127 -4.24 -2.20 -11.30
CA ALA A 127 -3.93 -1.93 -9.89
C ALA A 127 -2.48 -1.46 -9.71
N GLN A 128 -1.53 -2.09 -10.39
CA GLN A 128 -0.12 -1.69 -10.39
C GLN A 128 0.05 -0.24 -10.90
N VAL A 129 -0.64 0.14 -11.98
CA VAL A 129 -0.61 1.52 -12.51
C VAL A 129 -1.19 2.51 -11.50
N VAL A 130 -2.36 2.22 -10.92
CA VAL A 130 -3.03 3.10 -9.94
C VAL A 130 -2.16 3.28 -8.69
N VAL A 131 -1.64 2.18 -8.14
CA VAL A 131 -0.79 2.22 -6.94
C VAL A 131 0.52 2.94 -7.23
N ARG A 132 1.23 2.60 -8.32
CA ARG A 132 2.50 3.25 -8.68
C ARG A 132 2.31 4.76 -8.83
N ASN A 133 1.33 5.20 -9.61
CA ASN A 133 1.10 6.62 -9.86
C ASN A 133 0.56 7.37 -8.63
N GLY A 134 -0.22 6.68 -7.79
CA GLY A 134 -0.74 7.26 -6.54
C GLY A 134 0.36 7.54 -5.52
N LEU A 135 1.36 6.65 -5.44
CA LEU A 135 2.44 6.69 -4.46
C LEU A 135 3.69 7.45 -4.94
N SER A 136 4.01 7.39 -6.23
CA SER A 136 5.26 7.96 -6.78
C SER A 136 5.31 9.49 -6.62
N PRO A 137 6.51 10.08 -6.52
CA PRO A 137 6.66 11.54 -6.47
C PRO A 137 6.02 12.19 -7.69
N ARG A 138 5.37 13.34 -7.49
CA ARG A 138 4.86 14.12 -8.60
C ARG A 138 6.04 14.57 -9.46
N SER A 139 6.05 14.19 -10.74
CA SER A 139 6.97 14.79 -11.69
C SER A 139 6.64 16.28 -11.82
N GLY A 140 7.38 17.11 -11.09
CA GLY A 140 7.24 18.57 -11.10
C GLY A 140 6.30 19.12 -10.03
N SER A 141 6.83 19.32 -8.82
CA SER A 141 6.43 20.47 -8.01
C SER A 141 7.67 21.32 -7.72
N ASN A 142 7.72 22.49 -8.38
CA ASN A 142 8.61 23.60 -8.05
C ASN A 142 8.83 23.70 -6.54
N SER A 143 10.08 23.56 -6.10
CA SER A 143 10.51 24.05 -4.80
C SER A 143 10.02 25.49 -4.63
N PRO A 144 9.44 25.88 -3.48
CA PRO A 144 9.19 27.29 -3.20
C PRO A 144 10.53 28.00 -3.29
N ARG A 145 10.67 28.90 -4.28
CA ARG A 145 11.80 29.84 -4.34
C ARG A 145 11.93 30.46 -2.97
N SER A 146 13.07 30.21 -2.32
CA SER A 146 13.56 30.96 -1.17
C SER A 146 13.22 32.43 -1.36
N ARG A 147 12.23 32.93 -0.62
CA ARG A 147 12.02 34.36 -0.45
C ARG A 147 13.21 34.82 0.39
N GLY A 148 14.24 35.30 -0.30
CA GLY A 148 15.40 35.94 0.31
C GLY A 148 14.93 36.92 1.38
N LYS A 149 15.54 36.84 2.56
CA LYS A 149 15.40 37.80 3.65
C LYS A 149 15.56 39.20 3.07
N ALA A 150 14.47 39.95 2.96
CA ALA A 150 14.54 41.39 2.82
C ALA A 150 15.06 41.92 4.16
N THR A 151 16.37 42.19 4.21
CA THR A 151 17.04 42.95 5.26
C THR A 151 16.34 44.30 5.39
N ARG A 152 15.50 44.43 6.42
CA ARG A 152 14.87 45.70 6.78
C ARG A 152 15.95 46.61 7.36
N ARG A 153 16.57 47.43 6.51
CA ARG A 153 17.42 48.56 6.93
C ARG A 153 16.56 49.50 7.79
N THR A 154 16.96 49.67 9.04
CA THR A 154 16.56 50.78 9.89
C THR A 154 17.17 52.09 9.35
N PRO A 155 16.41 53.18 9.26
CA PRO A 155 16.98 54.52 9.32
C PRO A 155 16.95 55.00 10.77
N GLY A 156 18.12 55.23 11.33
CA GLY A 156 18.27 55.96 12.58
C GLY A 156 18.03 57.47 12.39
N SER A 157 17.42 58.07 13.41
CA SER A 157 17.68 59.40 13.96
C SER A 157 17.78 60.61 13.00
N ALA A 158 16.83 61.52 13.13
CA ALA A 158 17.09 62.96 13.00
C ALA A 158 16.39 63.72 14.15
N SER A 159 17.20 64.35 14.99
CA SER A 159 16.81 65.27 16.05
C SER A 159 16.14 66.53 15.50
N ARG A 160 15.17 67.06 16.25
CA ARG A 160 15.09 68.46 16.71
C ARG A 160 14.00 68.62 17.75
#